data_AF-A0A1W6EWC2-F1
#
_entry.id   AF-A0A1W6EWC2-F1
#
_cell.length_a   1.000
_cell.length_b   1.000
_cell.length_c   1.000
_cell.angle_alpha   90.00
_cell.angle_beta   90.00
_cell.angle_gamma   90.00
#
_symmetry.space_group_name_H-M   'P 1'
#
loop_
_entity.id
_entity.type
_entity.pdbx_description
1 polymer ?
#
loop_
_entity_poly.entity_id
_entity_poly.type
_entity_poly.pdbx_seq_one_letter_code
_entity_poly.pdbx_strand_id
1 'polypeptide(L)'
;MFDAENTLGVCLLRVLFVAIVFLRKGQAADSGADTESEICNTPECVHMANVILRNMNPNVHPCNDFYTYACGNWEKYNPQPEDTIEWTVYTIMEKRIEVKTKELLLSVLRHTINGQIYRKCLEKPSLAKSKPSVIKSYVKKNKTHNMREYKSTKLFPSGYTI
;
A
#
# COMPACT_ATOMS: atom_id res chain seq x y z
N MET A 1 -50.20 -14.39 58.28
CA MET A 1 -50.14 -12.95 58.62
C MET A 1 -48.77 -12.47 58.14
N PHE A 2 -48.70 -11.91 56.93
CA PHE A 2 -47.44 -11.40 56.38
C PHE A 2 -47.26 -10.00 56.96
N ASP A 3 -46.25 -9.81 57.81
CA ASP A 3 -46.07 -8.58 58.58
C ASP A 3 -45.87 -7.37 57.66
N ALA A 4 -46.79 -6.41 57.75
CA ALA A 4 -46.80 -5.18 56.95
C ALA A 4 -45.50 -4.37 57.15
N GLU A 5 -44.86 -4.52 58.30
CA GLU A 5 -43.58 -3.88 58.64
C GLU A 5 -42.42 -4.39 57.76
N ASN A 6 -42.39 -5.70 57.47
CA ASN A 6 -41.35 -6.30 56.63
C ASN A 6 -41.61 -6.06 55.13
N THR A 7 -42.89 -5.87 54.76
CA THR A 7 -43.29 -5.53 53.38
C THR A 7 -42.91 -4.10 53.02
N LEU A 8 -43.07 -3.14 53.94
CA LEU A 8 -42.62 -1.75 53.74
C LEU A 8 -41.09 -1.67 53.58
N GLY A 9 -40.34 -2.40 54.41
CA GLY A 9 -38.87 -2.43 54.36
C GLY A 9 -38.34 -2.97 53.03
N VAL A 10 -38.91 -4.06 52.52
CA VAL A 10 -38.52 -4.65 51.23
C VAL A 10 -38.88 -3.72 50.06
N CYS A 11 -40.01 -3.02 50.13
CA CYS A 11 -40.41 -2.03 49.13
C CYS A 11 -39.47 -0.83 49.11
N LEU A 12 -39.09 -0.29 50.28
CA LEU A 12 -38.13 0.81 50.37
C LEU A 12 -36.75 0.41 49.82
N LEU A 13 -36.26 -0.79 50.15
CA LEU A 13 -35.00 -1.28 49.61
C LEU A 13 -35.03 -1.48 48.09
N ARG A 14 -36.14 -1.97 47.54
CA ARG A 14 -36.34 -2.10 46.08
C ARG A 14 -36.39 -0.74 45.40
N VAL A 15 -37.12 0.22 45.95
CA VAL A 15 -37.23 1.59 45.43
C VAL A 15 -35.88 2.30 45.50
N LEU A 16 -35.14 2.16 46.59
CA LEU A 16 -33.79 2.70 46.74
C LEU A 16 -32.81 2.05 45.77
N PHE A 17 -32.84 0.73 45.59
CA PHE A 17 -31.99 0.03 44.63
C PHE A 17 -32.29 0.48 43.19
N VAL A 18 -33.58 0.58 42.83
CA VAL A 18 -34.02 1.05 41.51
C VAL A 18 -33.62 2.52 41.31
N ALA A 19 -33.79 3.38 42.31
CA ALA A 19 -33.35 4.78 42.28
C ALA A 19 -31.82 4.89 42.12
N ILE A 20 -31.03 4.09 42.84
CA ILE A 20 -29.57 4.03 42.69
C ILE A 20 -29.17 3.56 41.27
N VAL A 21 -29.87 2.58 40.71
CA VAL A 21 -29.64 2.11 39.33
C VAL A 21 -30.02 3.19 38.31
N PHE A 22 -31.11 3.93 38.52
CA PHE A 22 -31.50 5.05 37.65
C PHE A 22 -30.55 6.25 37.77
N LEU A 23 -30.08 6.57 38.99
CA LEU A 23 -29.06 7.61 39.22
C LEU A 23 -27.71 7.24 38.57
N ARG A 24 -27.36 5.95 38.52
CA ARG A 24 -26.17 5.47 37.78
C ARG A 24 -26.37 5.42 36.26
N LYS A 25 -27.60 5.22 35.76
CA LYS A 25 -27.91 5.27 34.32
C LYS A 25 -27.96 6.68 33.73
N GLY A 26 -27.96 7.73 34.58
CA GLY A 26 -27.90 9.14 34.18
C GLY A 26 -26.49 9.68 33.88
N GLN A 27 -25.46 8.85 33.99
CA GLN A 27 -24.12 9.13 33.50
C GLN A 27 -23.71 8.07 32.46
N ALA A 28 -24.49 7.97 31.38
CA ALA A 28 -23.82 7.97 30.09
C ALA A 28 -23.35 9.42 29.88
N ALA A 29 -22.31 9.82 30.64
CA ALA A 29 -21.45 10.87 30.16
C ALA A 29 -20.95 10.32 28.83
N ASP A 30 -21.45 10.88 27.75
CA ASP A 30 -20.72 10.94 26.50
C ASP A 30 -19.35 11.48 26.92
N SER A 31 -18.42 10.55 27.13
CA SER A 31 -17.02 10.89 27.09
C SER A 31 -16.77 11.24 25.63
N GLY A 32 -17.18 12.44 25.24
CA GLY A 32 -16.29 13.35 24.54
C GLY A 32 -15.04 13.48 25.38
N ALA A 33 -14.27 12.40 25.42
CA ALA A 33 -12.86 12.48 25.67
C ALA A 33 -12.38 13.37 24.53
N ASP A 34 -12.23 14.65 24.83
CA ASP A 34 -11.01 15.34 24.42
C ASP A 34 -9.86 14.47 24.94
N THR A 35 -9.56 13.39 24.22
CA THR A 35 -8.19 12.97 24.09
C THR A 35 -7.56 14.14 23.39
N GLU A 36 -6.95 15.05 24.17
CA GLU A 36 -5.82 15.81 23.70
C GLU A 36 -4.96 14.78 22.96
N SER A 37 -5.04 14.80 21.63
CA SER A 37 -4.57 13.67 20.84
C SER A 37 -3.09 13.55 21.11
N GLU A 38 -2.64 12.43 21.68
CA GLU A 38 -1.22 12.21 21.93
C GLU A 38 -0.50 12.33 20.58
N ILE A 39 0.17 13.46 20.35
CA ILE A 39 0.86 13.73 19.09
C ILE A 39 2.01 12.75 19.02
N CYS A 40 2.01 11.89 18.00
CA CYS A 40 3.08 10.93 17.78
C CYS A 40 4.37 11.68 17.37
N ASN A 41 5.38 11.63 18.23
CA ASN A 41 6.70 12.25 18.00
C ASN A 41 7.80 11.21 17.72
N THR A 42 7.45 9.97 17.40
CA THR A 42 8.46 8.98 17.00
C THR A 42 9.12 9.40 15.68
N PRO A 43 10.38 9.01 15.43
CA PRO A 43 11.05 9.32 14.17
C PRO A 43 10.25 8.90 12.93
N GLU A 44 9.53 7.78 13.01
CA GLU A 44 8.69 7.26 11.92
C GLU A 44 7.48 8.17 11.66
N CYS A 45 6.81 8.64 12.71
CA CYS A 45 5.69 9.57 12.60
C CYS A 45 6.15 10.91 12.00
N VAL A 46 7.25 11.47 12.49
CA VAL A 46 7.82 12.73 11.96
C VAL A 46 8.23 12.55 10.50
N HIS A 47 8.84 11.42 10.15
CA HIS A 47 9.20 11.12 8.76
C HIS A 47 7.97 11.06 7.86
N MET A 48 6.94 10.31 8.25
CA MET A 48 5.72 10.17 7.46
C MET A 48 4.96 11.49 7.32
N ALA A 49 4.86 12.27 8.40
CA ALA A 49 4.25 13.60 8.37
C ALA A 49 4.96 14.51 7.36
N ASN A 50 6.29 14.52 7.34
CA ASN A 50 7.06 15.28 6.35
C ASN A 50 6.82 14.79 4.92
N VAL A 51 6.72 13.47 4.70
CA VAL A 51 6.39 12.92 3.37
C VAL A 51 5.01 13.39 2.92
N ILE A 52 4.00 13.35 3.79
CA ILE A 52 2.64 13.81 3.46
C ILE A 52 2.65 15.31 3.15
N LEU A 53 3.18 16.13 4.07
CA LEU A 53 3.19 17.59 3.93
C LEU A 53 3.95 18.06 2.69
N ARG A 54 5.04 17.37 2.33
CA ARG A 54 5.82 17.70 1.13
C ARG A 54 5.03 17.51 -0.16
N ASN A 55 4.17 16.49 -0.23
CA ASN A 55 3.40 16.19 -1.45
C ASN A 55 2.07 16.97 -1.54
N MET A 56 1.63 17.56 -0.42
CA MET A 56 0.42 18.36 -0.33
C MET A 56 0.61 19.76 -0.94
N ASN A 57 -0.39 20.27 -1.66
CA ASN A 57 -0.47 21.65 -2.15
C ASN A 57 -1.54 22.43 -1.36
N PRO A 58 -1.15 23.21 -0.34
CA PRO A 58 -2.08 23.92 0.53
C PRO A 58 -2.78 25.12 -0.15
N ASN A 59 -2.39 25.48 -1.38
CA ASN A 59 -3.03 26.58 -2.10
C ASN A 59 -4.38 26.17 -2.74
N VAL A 60 -4.70 24.88 -2.73
CA VAL A 60 -5.96 24.35 -3.26
C VAL A 60 -6.85 23.94 -2.09
N HIS A 61 -8.10 24.40 -2.06
CA HIS A 61 -9.02 24.03 -0.99
C HIS A 61 -9.46 22.55 -1.16
N PRO A 62 -9.39 21.72 -0.11
CA PRO A 62 -9.67 20.27 -0.21
C PRO A 62 -11.11 19.95 -0.63
N CYS A 63 -12.08 20.80 -0.31
CA CYS A 63 -13.47 20.60 -0.74
C CYS A 63 -13.71 20.85 -2.24
N ASN A 64 -12.76 21.51 -2.92
CA ASN A 64 -12.87 21.82 -4.35
C ASN A 64 -12.16 20.78 -5.21
N ASP A 65 -10.91 20.44 -4.84
CA ASP A 65 -10.12 19.41 -5.49
C ASP A 65 -9.18 18.77 -4.46
N PHE A 66 -9.65 17.68 -3.86
CA PHE A 66 -8.90 16.95 -2.85
C PHE A 66 -7.63 16.30 -3.42
N TYR A 67 -7.64 15.91 -4.70
CA TYR A 67 -6.48 15.28 -5.33
C TYR A 67 -5.34 16.28 -5.44
N THR A 68 -5.60 17.46 -5.99
CA THR A 68 -4.56 18.49 -6.10
C THR A 68 -4.15 19.01 -4.73
N TYR A 69 -5.08 19.12 -3.76
CA TYR A 69 -4.70 19.43 -2.38
C TYR A 69 -3.73 18.38 -1.81
N ALA A 70 -4.05 17.10 -1.87
CA ALA A 70 -3.26 16.05 -1.22
C ALA A 70 -1.96 15.70 -1.98
N CYS A 71 -1.98 15.76 -3.31
CA CYS A 71 -0.93 15.24 -4.19
C CYS A 71 -0.34 16.27 -5.15
N GLY A 72 -0.79 17.53 -5.13
CA GLY A 72 -0.43 18.53 -6.15
C GLY A 72 1.06 18.89 -6.22
N ASN A 73 1.87 18.49 -5.24
CA ASN A 73 3.32 18.62 -5.27
C ASN A 73 4.06 17.29 -5.57
N TRP A 74 3.34 16.19 -5.84
CA TRP A 74 3.92 14.86 -6.05
C TRP A 74 4.97 14.85 -7.17
N GLU A 75 4.60 15.28 -8.37
CA GLU A 75 5.48 15.24 -9.55
C GLU A 75 6.74 16.09 -9.36
N LYS A 76 6.62 17.23 -8.65
CA LYS A 76 7.74 18.12 -8.32
C LYS A 76 8.79 17.42 -7.45
N TYR A 77 8.35 16.58 -6.51
CA TYR A 77 9.23 15.95 -5.53
C TYR A 77 9.55 14.47 -5.84
N ASN A 78 8.82 13.88 -6.78
CA ASN A 78 8.96 12.52 -7.25
C ASN A 78 8.97 12.53 -8.79
N PRO A 79 10.06 13.00 -9.42
CA PRO A 79 10.13 13.01 -10.88
C PRO A 79 10.12 11.57 -11.43
N GLN A 80 9.31 11.35 -12.45
CA GLN A 80 9.16 10.05 -13.10
C GLN A 80 10.43 9.63 -13.85
N PRO A 81 10.98 8.42 -13.58
CA PRO A 81 12.06 7.86 -14.38
C PRO A 81 11.65 7.58 -15.84
N GLU A 82 12.59 7.74 -16.76
CA GLU A 82 12.38 7.51 -18.21
C GLU A 82 11.97 6.07 -18.55
N ASP A 83 12.34 5.11 -17.71
CA ASP A 83 12.03 3.69 -17.88
C ASP A 83 10.67 3.26 -17.31
N THR A 84 9.84 4.23 -16.88
CA THR A 84 8.53 3.97 -16.28
C THR A 84 7.43 4.69 -17.03
N ILE A 85 6.26 4.06 -17.11
CA ILE A 85 5.05 4.63 -17.72
C ILE A 85 4.23 5.39 -16.67
N GLU A 86 4.23 4.92 -15.42
CA GLU A 86 3.55 5.55 -14.30
C GLU A 86 4.50 5.68 -13.11
N TRP A 87 4.36 6.77 -12.36
CA TRP A 87 5.16 7.02 -11.16
C TRP A 87 4.29 7.38 -9.96
N THR A 88 3.89 6.33 -9.25
CA THR A 88 3.03 6.38 -8.08
C THR A 88 3.72 5.77 -6.86
N VAL A 89 3.13 5.96 -5.66
CA VAL A 89 3.58 5.28 -4.44
C VAL A 89 3.67 3.76 -4.65
N TYR A 90 2.73 3.17 -5.40
CA TYR A 90 2.71 1.74 -5.70
C TYR A 90 3.96 1.35 -6.51
N THR A 91 4.25 2.04 -7.60
CA THR A 91 5.43 1.74 -8.45
C THR A 91 6.75 1.91 -7.70
N ILE A 92 6.83 2.89 -6.80
CA ILE A 92 8.00 3.07 -5.92
C ILE A 92 8.17 1.86 -4.99
N MET A 93 7.08 1.37 -4.40
CA MET A 93 7.11 0.19 -3.54
C MET A 93 7.45 -1.07 -4.32
N GLU A 94 6.88 -1.26 -5.50
CA GLU A 94 7.18 -2.37 -6.39
C GLU A 94 8.66 -2.41 -6.75
N LYS A 95 9.25 -1.28 -7.18
CA LYS A 95 10.71 -1.20 -7.45
C LYS A 95 11.54 -1.53 -6.20
N ARG A 96 11.14 -1.08 -5.00
CA ARG A 96 11.83 -1.41 -3.74
C ARG A 96 11.74 -2.92 -3.43
N ILE A 97 10.59 -3.54 -3.67
CA ILE A 97 10.39 -4.97 -3.50
C ILE A 97 11.24 -5.75 -4.51
N GLU A 98 11.31 -5.30 -5.77
CA GLU A 98 12.13 -5.92 -6.80
C GLU A 98 13.60 -5.95 -6.40
N VAL A 99 14.15 -4.82 -5.91
CA VAL A 99 15.54 -4.73 -5.42
C VAL A 99 15.79 -5.71 -4.29
N LYS A 100 14.93 -5.72 -3.25
CA LYS A 100 15.08 -6.65 -2.12
C LYS A 100 14.94 -8.12 -2.54
N THR A 101 14.01 -8.42 -3.43
CA THR A 101 13.81 -9.76 -3.96
C THR A 101 15.03 -10.23 -4.71
N LYS A 102 15.62 -9.37 -5.56
CA LYS A 102 16.87 -9.66 -6.27
C LYS A 102 18.02 -9.95 -5.30
N GLU A 103 18.18 -9.13 -4.26
CA GLU A 103 19.20 -9.34 -3.22
C GLU A 103 19.01 -10.69 -2.51
N LEU A 104 17.77 -11.03 -2.15
CA LEU A 104 17.43 -12.29 -1.50
C LEU A 104 17.72 -13.49 -2.42
N LEU A 105 17.33 -13.41 -3.69
CA LEU A 105 17.58 -14.47 -4.68
C LEU A 105 19.09 -14.67 -4.92
N LEU A 106 19.88 -13.60 -4.95
CA LEU A 106 21.32 -13.68 -5.17
C LEU A 106 22.10 -14.16 -3.94
N SER A 107 21.58 -13.91 -2.73
CA SER A 107 22.20 -14.33 -1.47
C SER A 107 21.78 -15.73 -1.05
N VAL A 108 20.48 -15.97 -0.88
CA VAL A 108 19.92 -17.23 -0.36
C VAL A 108 20.01 -18.35 -1.38
N LEU A 109 19.65 -18.09 -2.65
CA LEU A 109 19.64 -19.12 -3.68
C LEU A 109 20.98 -19.29 -4.39
N ARG A 110 22.05 -18.61 -3.94
CA ARG A 110 23.36 -18.53 -4.59
C ARG A 110 23.90 -19.86 -5.11
N HIS A 111 23.73 -20.92 -4.33
CA HIS A 111 24.27 -22.25 -4.61
C HIS A 111 23.23 -23.25 -5.14
N THR A 112 22.01 -22.79 -5.41
CA THR A 112 20.93 -23.61 -5.99
C THR A 112 20.89 -23.48 -7.51
N ILE A 113 20.27 -24.46 -8.18
CA ILE A 113 20.01 -24.39 -9.63
C ILE A 113 19.18 -23.13 -9.96
N ASN A 114 18.18 -22.80 -9.16
CA ASN A 114 17.32 -21.63 -9.37
C ASN A 114 18.11 -20.31 -9.29
N GLY A 115 19.04 -20.19 -8.33
CA GLY A 115 19.89 -19.00 -8.24
C GLY A 115 20.93 -18.90 -9.37
N GLN A 116 21.45 -20.04 -9.85
CA GLN A 116 22.31 -20.05 -11.04
C GLN A 116 21.55 -19.61 -12.30
N ILE A 117 20.31 -20.08 -12.50
CA ILE A 117 19.44 -19.65 -13.59
C ILE A 117 19.15 -18.16 -13.49
N TYR A 118 18.73 -17.69 -12.31
CA TYR A 118 18.43 -16.27 -12.07
C TYR A 118 19.63 -15.37 -12.38
N ARG A 119 20.84 -15.75 -11.93
CA ARG A 119 22.08 -15.01 -12.23
C ARG A 119 22.34 -14.90 -13.73
N LYS A 120 22.17 -15.99 -14.48
CA LYS A 120 22.33 -15.97 -15.95
C LYS A 120 21.32 -15.03 -16.62
N CYS A 121 20.09 -14.94 -16.11
CA CYS A 121 19.08 -14.00 -16.62
C CYS A 121 19.45 -12.52 -16.41
N LEU A 122 20.17 -12.19 -15.32
CA LEU A 122 20.58 -10.82 -15.01
C LEU A 122 21.73 -10.30 -15.90
N GLU A 123 22.51 -11.20 -16.51
CA GLU A 123 23.63 -10.86 -17.38
C GLU A 123 23.12 -10.38 -18.77
N LYS A 124 22.71 -9.11 -18.87
CA LYS A 124 22.27 -8.49 -20.15
C LYS A 124 23.21 -8.77 -21.37
N PRO A 125 24.55 -8.77 -21.25
CA PRO A 125 25.45 -9.03 -22.37
C PRO A 125 25.36 -10.45 -22.93
N SER A 126 24.94 -11.45 -22.13
CA SER A 126 24.85 -12.84 -22.58
C SER A 126 23.58 -13.10 -23.39
N LEU A 127 22.51 -12.33 -23.16
CA LEU A 127 21.30 -12.32 -24.01
C LEU A 127 21.53 -11.63 -25.36
N ALA A 128 22.24 -10.49 -25.38
CA ALA A 128 22.58 -9.80 -26.64
C ALA A 128 23.54 -10.62 -27.52
N LYS A 129 24.38 -11.47 -26.92
CA LYS A 129 25.26 -12.43 -27.60
C LYS A 129 24.60 -13.78 -27.86
N SER A 130 23.40 -14.02 -27.31
CA SER A 130 22.70 -15.28 -27.48
C SER A 130 22.29 -15.44 -28.94
N LYS A 131 22.67 -16.57 -29.54
CA LYS A 131 22.39 -16.79 -30.96
C LYS A 131 20.88 -16.97 -31.13
N PRO A 132 20.23 -16.23 -32.06
CA PRO A 132 18.84 -16.48 -32.44
C PRO A 132 18.60 -17.94 -32.90
N SER A 133 19.66 -18.71 -33.17
CA SER A 133 19.61 -20.12 -33.52
C SER A 133 18.87 -20.98 -32.49
N VAL A 134 18.93 -20.67 -31.19
CA VAL A 134 18.21 -21.47 -30.18
C VAL A 134 16.69 -21.32 -30.35
N ILE A 135 16.23 -20.06 -30.44
CA ILE A 135 14.82 -19.75 -30.69
C ILE A 135 14.39 -20.27 -32.06
N LYS A 136 15.20 -20.07 -33.11
CA LYS A 136 14.91 -20.56 -34.47
C LYS A 136 14.76 -22.08 -34.53
N SER A 137 15.64 -22.83 -33.85
CA SER A 137 15.55 -24.29 -33.77
C SER A 137 14.29 -24.74 -33.03
N TYR A 138 13.91 -24.06 -31.95
CA TYR A 138 12.68 -24.34 -31.20
C TYR A 138 11.42 -24.07 -32.03
N VAL A 139 11.34 -22.91 -32.70
CA VAL A 139 10.24 -22.54 -33.61
C VAL A 139 10.10 -23.55 -34.76
N LYS A 140 11.22 -23.91 -35.40
CA LYS A 140 11.24 -24.89 -36.50
C LYS A 140 10.77 -26.27 -36.03
N LYS A 141 11.18 -26.70 -34.83
CA LYS A 141 10.82 -28.01 -34.26
C LYS A 141 9.34 -28.08 -33.89
N ASN A 142 8.77 -27.00 -33.36
CA ASN A 142 7.39 -26.98 -32.87
C ASN A 142 6.36 -26.53 -33.90
N LYS A 143 6.77 -26.28 -35.15
CA LYS A 143 5.91 -25.83 -36.26
C LYS A 143 5.02 -24.63 -35.87
N THR A 144 5.46 -23.79 -34.92
CA THR A 144 4.75 -22.55 -34.60
C THR A 144 4.84 -21.63 -35.80
N HIS A 145 3.73 -20.96 -36.12
CA HIS A 145 3.49 -20.25 -37.38
C HIS A 145 4.69 -19.47 -37.94
N ASN A 146 4.80 -19.48 -39.27
CA ASN A 146 5.81 -18.80 -40.08
C ASN A 146 6.08 -17.37 -39.59
N MET A 147 7.26 -17.13 -38.99
CA MET A 147 7.70 -15.82 -38.46
C MET A 147 7.87 -14.71 -39.52
N ARG A 148 7.34 -14.88 -40.74
CA ARG A 148 7.26 -13.84 -41.77
C ARG A 148 6.25 -12.74 -41.43
N GLU A 149 5.36 -12.95 -40.47
CA GLU A 149 4.43 -11.92 -39.97
C GLU A 149 4.97 -11.09 -38.80
N TYR A 150 6.10 -11.46 -38.20
CA TYR A 150 6.80 -10.58 -37.26
C TYR A 150 7.56 -9.50 -38.04
N LYS A 151 6.82 -8.68 -38.79
CA LYS A 151 7.32 -7.38 -39.22
C LYS A 151 7.53 -6.59 -37.94
N SER A 152 8.74 -6.10 -37.75
CA SER A 152 9.22 -5.27 -36.64
C SER A 152 8.52 -3.89 -36.57
N THR A 153 7.20 -3.86 -36.71
CA THR A 153 6.41 -2.65 -36.82
C THR A 153 5.68 -2.45 -35.51
N LYS A 154 6.23 -1.55 -34.69
CA LYS A 154 5.59 -0.90 -33.53
C LYS A 154 5.19 -1.83 -32.38
N LEU A 155 6.16 -2.27 -31.57
CA LEU A 155 5.85 -2.72 -30.21
C LEU A 155 5.57 -1.57 -29.22
N PHE A 156 5.75 -0.32 -29.65
CA PHE A 156 5.24 0.87 -28.96
C PHE A 156 4.80 1.89 -30.01
N PRO A 157 3.50 2.07 -30.27
CA PRO A 157 3.06 3.29 -30.95
C PRO A 157 3.37 4.47 -30.02
N SER A 158 4.23 5.40 -30.48
CA SER A 158 4.29 6.76 -29.94
C SER A 158 2.86 7.30 -29.86
N GLY A 159 2.36 7.53 -28.65
CA GLY A 159 1.02 8.10 -28.46
C GLY A 159 0.23 7.64 -27.25
N TYR A 160 0.81 6.89 -26.30
CA TYR A 160 0.19 6.77 -24.98
C TYR A 160 0.50 8.04 -24.18
N THR A 161 -0.34 9.04 -24.40
CA THR A 161 -0.59 10.14 -23.48
C THR A 161 -1.71 9.68 -22.55
N ILE A 162 -1.49 9.72 -21.24
CA ILE A 162 -2.58 9.87 -20.26
C ILE A 162 -2.63 11.36 -19.92
#